data_AF-V2ZHG2-F1
#
_entry.id   AF-V2ZHG2-F1
#
_cell.length_a   1.000
_cell.length_b   1.000
_cell.length_c   1.000
_cell.angle_alpha   90.00
_cell.angle_beta   90.00
_cell.angle_gamma   90.00
#
_symmetry.space_group_name_H-M   'P 1'
#
loop_
_entity.id
_entity.type
_entity.pdbx_description
1 polymer ?
#
loop_
_entity_poly.entity_id
_entity_poly.type
_entity_poly.pdbx_seq_one_letter_code
_entity_poly.pdbx_strand_id
1 'polypeptide(L)'
;MSKQQPARAAGPPKPLLPPAAEDEIMDVLSANMRISSGEIAAILKKHGVSGDAEALQNSYRKRLGQRLMSSIRDENGRREVLARGSEYIVIECCSDRQDLKAIRYRIRRQMKGLDVSSGKVRGRIRVLDQLLSRFRKAG
;
A
#
# COMPACT_ATOMS: atom_id res chain seq x y z
N MET A 1 -12.04 -2.95 35.89
CA MET A 1 -12.62 -2.55 34.58
C MET A 1 -11.47 -2.41 33.57
N SER A 2 -10.98 -3.55 33.05
CA SER A 2 -9.89 -3.56 32.07
C SER A 2 -10.38 -2.99 30.74
N LYS A 3 -9.82 -1.84 30.37
CA LYS A 3 -10.10 -1.18 29.08
C LYS A 3 -9.59 -2.09 27.96
N GLN A 4 -10.52 -2.75 27.27
CA GLN A 4 -10.23 -3.44 26.02
C GLN A 4 -9.69 -2.41 25.04
N GLN A 5 -8.44 -2.56 24.65
CA GLN A 5 -7.83 -1.78 23.59
C GLN A 5 -8.61 -2.05 22.29
N PRO A 6 -9.02 -1.00 21.54
CA PRO A 6 -9.73 -1.21 20.29
C PRO A 6 -8.82 -1.95 19.31
N ALA A 7 -9.35 -3.03 18.72
CA ALA A 7 -8.66 -3.85 17.73
C ALA A 7 -8.02 -2.95 16.67
N ARG A 8 -6.69 -3.03 16.53
CA ARG A 8 -5.94 -2.35 15.46
C ARG A 8 -6.66 -2.67 14.15
N ALA A 9 -7.02 -1.62 13.39
CA ALA A 9 -7.67 -1.79 12.09
C ALA A 9 -6.85 -2.79 11.27
N ALA A 10 -7.40 -3.99 11.05
CA ALA A 10 -6.76 -5.05 10.31
C ALA A 10 -6.35 -4.49 8.94
N GLY A 11 -5.11 -4.76 8.56
CA GLY A 11 -4.60 -4.42 7.24
C GLY A 11 -5.41 -5.08 6.13
N PRO A 12 -5.04 -4.88 4.86
CA PRO A 12 -5.59 -5.69 3.78
C PRO A 12 -5.47 -7.19 4.11
N PRO A 13 -6.42 -8.02 3.66
CA PRO A 13 -6.36 -9.45 3.89
C PRO A 13 -5.04 -9.99 3.36
N LYS A 14 -4.43 -10.87 4.15
CA LYS A 14 -3.16 -11.50 3.81
C LYS A 14 -3.34 -12.31 2.52
N PRO A 15 -2.41 -12.20 1.54
CA PRO A 15 -2.48 -13.02 0.33
C PRO A 15 -2.38 -14.51 0.67
N LEU A 16 -3.07 -15.35 -0.09
CA LEU A 16 -2.92 -16.80 -0.01
C LEU A 16 -1.62 -17.19 -0.71
N LEU A 17 -0.57 -17.41 0.08
CA LEU A 17 0.72 -17.92 -0.36
C LEU A 17 0.95 -19.30 0.25
N PRO A 18 1.69 -20.21 -0.43
CA PRO A 18 2.22 -21.40 0.22
C PRO A 18 2.99 -21.00 1.49
N PRO A 19 2.73 -21.60 2.67
CA PRO A 19 3.37 -21.21 3.92
C PRO A 19 4.89 -21.17 3.82
N ALA A 20 5.50 -22.19 3.19
CA ALA A 20 6.95 -22.25 2.99
C ALA A 20 7.52 -21.09 2.16
N ALA A 21 6.75 -20.54 1.21
CA ALA A 21 7.17 -19.38 0.42
C ALA A 21 7.13 -18.10 1.25
N GLU A 22 6.13 -17.97 2.11
CA GLU A 22 6.01 -16.85 3.02
C GLU A 22 7.13 -16.86 4.05
N ASP A 23 7.38 -18.01 4.68
CA ASP A 23 8.44 -18.17 5.69
C ASP A 23 9.80 -17.79 5.10
N GLU A 24 10.13 -18.27 3.90
CA GLU A 24 11.41 -17.92 3.24
C GLU A 24 11.52 -16.42 2.92
N ILE A 25 10.43 -15.77 2.48
CA ILE A 25 10.42 -14.31 2.27
C ILE A 25 10.67 -13.57 3.59
N MET A 26 10.02 -14.02 4.67
CA MET A 26 10.13 -13.39 5.98
C MET A 26 11.51 -13.60 6.60
N ASP A 27 12.13 -14.76 6.40
CA ASP A 27 13.49 -15.06 6.85
C ASP A 27 14.51 -14.16 6.14
N VAL A 28 14.43 -14.06 4.81
CA VAL A 28 15.31 -13.17 4.03
C VAL A 28 15.14 -11.72 4.43
N LEU A 29 13.90 -11.25 4.59
CA LEU A 29 13.61 -9.88 5.01
C LEU A 29 14.13 -9.60 6.43
N SER A 30 14.01 -10.55 7.34
CA SER A 30 14.45 -10.41 8.73
C SER A 30 15.98 -10.42 8.85
N ALA A 31 16.67 -11.26 8.07
CA ALA A 31 18.12 -11.34 8.06
C ALA A 31 18.77 -10.09 7.45
N ASN A 32 18.25 -9.63 6.31
CA ASN A 32 18.87 -8.55 5.53
C ASN A 32 18.24 -7.17 5.77
N MET A 33 17.11 -7.11 6.49
CA MET A 33 16.28 -5.91 6.71
C MET A 33 15.78 -5.24 5.42
N ARG A 34 15.97 -5.92 4.28
CA ARG A 34 15.65 -5.49 2.92
C ARG A 34 15.47 -6.74 2.06
N ILE A 35 14.58 -6.65 1.08
CA ILE A 35 14.38 -7.66 0.05
C ILE A 35 13.92 -6.97 -1.22
N SER A 36 14.45 -7.35 -2.37
CA SER A 36 14.04 -6.82 -3.67
C SER A 36 12.79 -7.53 -4.20
N SER A 37 12.08 -6.87 -5.11
CA SER A 37 10.95 -7.51 -5.82
C SER A 37 11.39 -8.71 -6.66
N GLY A 38 12.63 -8.70 -7.17
CA GLY A 38 13.20 -9.81 -7.93
C GLY A 38 13.44 -11.05 -7.05
N GLU A 39 13.97 -10.86 -5.84
CA GLU A 39 14.15 -11.93 -4.85
C GLU A 39 12.82 -12.54 -4.44
N ILE A 40 11.81 -11.70 -4.13
CA ILE A 40 10.46 -12.18 -3.83
C ILE A 40 9.93 -13.04 -4.99
N ALA A 41 10.06 -12.57 -6.24
CA ALA A 41 9.60 -13.31 -7.41
C ALA A 41 10.33 -14.65 -7.58
N ALA A 42 11.65 -14.69 -7.32
CA ALA A 42 12.44 -15.90 -7.38
C ALA A 42 12.01 -16.93 -6.32
N ILE A 43 11.76 -16.48 -5.08
CA ILE A 43 11.24 -17.35 -4.00
C ILE A 43 9.86 -17.88 -4.36
N LEU A 44 8.93 -17.00 -4.77
CA LEU A 44 7.59 -17.42 -5.17
C LEU A 44 7.63 -18.44 -6.33
N LYS A 45 8.51 -18.24 -7.32
CA LYS A 45 8.73 -19.19 -8.41
C LYS A 45 9.28 -20.53 -7.91
N LYS A 46 10.26 -20.51 -7.00
CA LYS A 46 10.85 -21.72 -6.38
C LYS A 46 9.78 -22.57 -5.69
N HIS A 47 8.81 -21.93 -5.05
CA HIS A 47 7.67 -22.59 -4.38
C HIS A 47 6.48 -22.86 -5.29
N GLY A 48 6.64 -22.77 -6.61
CA GLY A 48 5.61 -23.13 -7.59
C GLY A 48 4.42 -22.16 -7.67
N VAL A 49 4.55 -20.96 -7.11
CA VAL A 49 3.48 -19.94 -7.20
C VAL A 49 3.34 -19.51 -8.66
N SER A 50 2.18 -19.80 -9.22
CA SER A 50 1.82 -19.53 -10.61
C SER A 50 0.36 -19.08 -10.70
N GLY A 51 -0.03 -18.53 -11.85
CA GLY A 51 -1.39 -18.07 -12.08
C GLY A 51 -1.85 -18.40 -13.50
N ASP A 52 -3.15 -18.52 -13.68
CA ASP A 52 -3.77 -18.76 -14.98
C ASP A 52 -3.47 -17.62 -15.97
N ALA A 53 -3.08 -17.96 -17.19
CA ALA A 53 -2.61 -17.00 -18.19
C ALA A 53 -3.70 -16.00 -18.60
N GLU A 54 -4.95 -16.46 -18.74
CA GLU A 54 -6.07 -15.59 -19.11
C GLU A 54 -6.43 -14.64 -17.96
N ALA A 55 -6.50 -15.16 -16.73
CA ALA A 55 -6.72 -14.36 -15.53
C ALA A 55 -5.62 -13.31 -15.34
N LEU A 56 -4.36 -13.64 -15.63
CA LEU A 56 -3.23 -12.72 -15.58
C LEU A 56 -3.34 -11.62 -16.64
N GLN A 57 -3.73 -11.95 -17.88
CA GLN A 57 -3.97 -10.97 -18.94
C GLN A 57 -5.13 -10.03 -18.61
N ASN A 58 -6.24 -10.58 -18.10
CA ASN A 58 -7.39 -9.77 -17.66
C ASN A 58 -7.02 -8.84 -16.50
N SER A 59 -6.22 -9.33 -15.54
CA SER A 59 -5.70 -8.51 -14.45
C SER A 59 -4.76 -7.41 -14.97
N TYR A 60 -3.93 -7.71 -15.97
CA TYR A 60 -3.09 -6.71 -16.62
C TYR A 60 -3.90 -5.61 -17.31
N ARG A 61 -4.92 -5.97 -18.12
CA ARG A 61 -5.84 -5.00 -18.76
C ARG A 61 -6.52 -4.11 -17.73
N LYS A 62 -7.04 -4.68 -16.63
CA LYS A 62 -7.64 -3.92 -15.53
C LYS A 62 -6.64 -2.95 -14.88
N ARG A 63 -5.38 -3.36 -14.66
CA ARG A 63 -4.33 -2.48 -14.12
C ARG A 63 -3.98 -1.32 -15.06
N LEU A 64 -3.98 -1.55 -16.38
CA LEU A 64 -3.78 -0.48 -17.36
C LEU A 64 -4.92 0.54 -17.32
N GLY A 65 -6.18 0.06 -17.32
CA GLY A 65 -7.34 0.92 -17.15
C GLY A 65 -7.30 1.72 -15.85
N GLN A 66 -6.99 1.06 -14.72
CA GLN A 66 -6.80 1.73 -13.41
C GLN A 66 -5.75 2.84 -13.47
N ARG A 67 -4.63 2.60 -14.15
CA ARG A 67 -3.55 3.59 -14.29
C ARG A 67 -4.03 4.82 -15.07
N LEU A 68 -4.72 4.60 -16.19
CA LEU A 68 -5.31 5.68 -16.99
C LEU A 68 -6.34 6.48 -16.19
N MET A 69 -7.29 5.82 -15.53
CA MET A 69 -8.27 6.53 -14.70
C MET A 69 -7.60 7.33 -13.58
N SER A 70 -6.54 6.77 -12.98
CA SER A 70 -5.76 7.44 -11.94
C SER A 70 -4.88 8.58 -12.44
N SER A 71 -4.72 8.78 -13.76
CA SER A 71 -3.93 9.87 -14.34
C SER A 71 -4.77 11.08 -14.73
N ILE A 72 -6.10 10.95 -14.82
CA ILE A 72 -7.01 12.05 -15.17
C ILE A 72 -7.00 13.12 -14.05
N ARG A 73 -6.80 14.38 -14.42
CA ARG A 73 -6.74 15.54 -13.52
C ARG A 73 -7.61 16.68 -14.03
N ASP A 74 -8.06 17.53 -13.11
CA ASP A 74 -8.62 18.83 -13.43
C ASP A 74 -7.50 19.83 -13.84
N GLU A 75 -7.92 21.03 -14.21
CA GLU A 75 -7.05 22.16 -14.54
C GLU A 75 -6.14 22.61 -13.38
N ASN A 76 -6.47 22.26 -12.14
CA ASN A 76 -5.67 22.54 -10.93
C ASN A 76 -4.74 21.37 -10.54
N GLY A 77 -4.69 20.30 -11.33
CA GLY A 77 -3.89 19.11 -11.06
C GLY A 77 -4.46 18.19 -9.96
N ARG A 78 -5.73 18.33 -9.60
CA ARG A 78 -6.46 17.45 -8.65
C ARG A 78 -7.05 16.26 -9.38
N ARG A 79 -7.19 15.12 -8.69
CA ARG A 79 -7.80 13.92 -9.28
C ARG A 79 -9.29 14.13 -9.50
N GLU A 80 -9.70 14.01 -10.76
CA GLU A 80 -11.09 14.18 -11.17
C GLU A 80 -11.86 12.86 -11.24
N VAL A 81 -11.16 11.74 -11.40
CA VAL A 81 -11.76 10.40 -11.49
C VAL A 81 -11.32 9.54 -10.30
N LEU A 82 -12.30 8.94 -9.61
CA LEU A 82 -12.06 8.04 -8.48
C LEU A 82 -12.90 6.77 -8.57
N ALA A 83 -12.29 5.64 -8.20
CA ALA A 83 -12.97 4.35 -8.21
C ALA A 83 -14.01 4.24 -7.08
N ARG A 84 -15.16 3.64 -7.36
CA ARG A 84 -16.18 3.24 -6.39
C ARG A 84 -16.62 1.80 -6.73
N GLY A 85 -16.17 0.85 -5.92
CA GLY A 85 -16.37 -0.57 -6.25
C GLY A 85 -15.66 -0.92 -7.56
N SER A 86 -16.41 -1.41 -8.55
CA SER A 86 -15.95 -1.74 -9.90
C SER A 86 -16.02 -0.58 -10.90
N GLU A 87 -16.56 0.56 -10.51
CA GLU A 87 -16.83 1.70 -11.39
C GLU A 87 -15.89 2.87 -11.11
N TYR A 88 -15.79 3.79 -12.08
CA TYR A 88 -15.06 5.04 -11.96
C TYR A 88 -16.02 6.20 -12.08
N ILE A 89 -15.94 7.11 -11.11
CA ILE A 89 -16.84 8.25 -10.99
C ILE A 89 -16.02 9.52 -11.26
N VAL A 90 -16.52 10.36 -12.16
CA VAL A 90 -16.09 11.76 -12.33
C VAL A 90 -16.67 12.55 -11.16
N ILE A 91 -15.81 13.13 -10.32
CA ILE A 91 -16.21 13.68 -9.02
C ILE A 91 -17.13 14.88 -9.20
N GLU A 92 -16.77 15.83 -10.05
CA GLU A 92 -17.55 17.07 -10.23
C GLU A 92 -18.90 16.82 -10.91
N CYS A 93 -19.01 15.76 -11.72
CA CYS A 93 -20.26 15.37 -12.38
C CYS A 93 -21.12 14.39 -11.58
N CYS A 94 -20.67 13.94 -10.40
CA CYS A 94 -21.39 12.93 -9.62
C CYS A 94 -22.60 13.54 -8.89
N SER A 95 -23.80 13.07 -9.21
CA SER A 95 -25.04 13.46 -8.52
C SER A 95 -25.38 12.59 -7.31
N ASP A 96 -24.69 11.47 -7.09
CA ASP A 96 -24.93 10.57 -5.96
C ASP A 96 -24.11 10.97 -4.72
N ARG A 97 -24.82 11.54 -3.75
CA ARG A 97 -24.24 11.96 -2.46
C ARG A 97 -23.67 10.79 -1.64
N GLN A 98 -24.25 9.60 -1.74
CA GLN A 98 -23.75 8.43 -1.00
C GLN A 98 -22.41 7.96 -1.53
N ASP A 99 -22.24 7.97 -2.86
CA ASP A 99 -20.96 7.62 -3.47
C ASP A 99 -19.88 8.65 -3.16
N LEU A 100 -20.20 9.94 -3.22
CA LEU A 100 -19.28 11.00 -2.79
C LEU A 100 -18.89 10.85 -1.30
N LYS A 101 -19.83 10.49 -0.42
CA LYS A 101 -19.54 10.20 1.00
C LYS A 101 -18.61 8.99 1.16
N ALA A 102 -18.85 7.91 0.42
CA ALA A 102 -18.04 6.70 0.47
C ALA A 102 -16.60 6.96 -0.01
N ILE A 103 -16.46 7.68 -1.12
CA ILE A 103 -15.17 8.12 -1.66
C ILE A 103 -14.43 9.00 -0.66
N ARG A 104 -15.10 10.02 -0.10
CA ARG A 104 -14.51 10.92 0.92
C ARG A 104 -14.04 10.15 2.16
N TYR A 105 -14.84 9.19 2.63
CA TYR A 105 -14.47 8.35 3.77
C TYR A 105 -13.21 7.53 3.48
N ARG A 106 -13.13 6.91 2.28
CA ARG A 106 -11.94 6.17 1.86
C ARG A 106 -10.69 7.04 1.81
N ILE A 107 -10.76 8.24 1.22
CA ILE A 107 -9.63 9.18 1.14
C ILE A 107 -9.14 9.52 2.55
N ARG A 108 -10.05 9.90 3.46
CA ARG A 108 -9.71 10.23 4.84
C ARG A 108 -9.03 9.07 5.57
N ARG A 109 -9.52 7.85 5.39
CA ARG A 109 -8.92 6.65 5.99
C ARG A 109 -7.50 6.41 5.46
N GLN A 110 -7.29 6.59 4.15
CA GLN A 110 -5.97 6.45 3.52
C GLN A 110 -4.99 7.51 4.05
N MET A 111 -5.41 8.79 4.12
CA MET A 111 -4.59 9.87 4.69
C MET A 111 -4.16 9.53 6.12
N LYS A 112 -5.10 9.14 6.98
CA LYS A 112 -4.79 8.77 8.37
C LYS A 112 -3.78 7.62 8.46
N GLY A 113 -3.88 6.62 7.58
CA GLY A 113 -2.92 5.51 7.52
C GLY A 113 -1.52 5.95 7.09
N LEU A 114 -1.44 6.83 6.09
CA LEU A 114 -0.17 7.40 5.61
C LEU A 114 0.48 8.30 6.67
N ASP A 115 -0.29 9.08 7.42
CA ASP A 115 0.21 9.93 8.50
C ASP A 115 0.94 9.12 9.59
N VAL A 116 0.37 7.97 9.97
CA VAL A 116 0.98 7.06 10.95
C VAL A 116 2.30 6.50 10.43
N SER A 117 2.34 6.04 9.17
CA SER A 117 3.56 5.52 8.55
C SER A 117 4.63 6.61 8.38
N SER A 118 4.23 7.82 7.98
CA SER A 118 5.09 9.01 7.91
C SER A 118 5.69 9.33 9.28
N GLY A 119 4.92 9.19 10.37
CA GLY A 119 5.44 9.29 11.74
C GLY A 119 6.58 8.32 12.04
N LYS A 120 6.48 7.05 11.62
CA LYS A 120 7.56 6.05 11.80
C LYS A 120 8.82 6.44 11.04
N VAL A 121 8.68 6.87 9.78
CA VAL A 121 9.80 7.32 8.95
C VAL A 121 10.49 8.54 9.58
N ARG A 122 9.72 9.55 10.00
CA ARG A 122 10.26 10.73 10.71
C ARG A 122 11.00 10.35 11.99
N GLY A 123 10.46 9.41 12.77
CA GLY A 123 11.12 8.90 13.97
C GLY A 123 12.48 8.28 13.66
N ARG A 124 12.57 7.46 12.61
CA ARG A 124 13.85 6.84 12.19
C ARG A 124 14.85 7.88 11.71
N ILE A 125 14.43 8.85 10.90
CA ILE A 125 15.30 9.95 10.43
C ILE A 125 15.89 10.69 11.63
N ARG A 126 15.06 11.10 12.60
CA ARG A 126 15.51 11.79 13.81
C ARG A 126 16.57 11.01 14.59
N VAL A 127 16.40 9.69 14.74
CA VAL A 127 17.39 8.84 15.42
C VAL A 127 18.73 8.84 14.67
N LEU A 128 18.69 8.73 13.34
CA LEU A 128 19.90 8.75 12.51
C LEU A 128 20.62 10.10 12.58
N ASP A 129 19.89 11.21 12.51
CA ASP A 129 20.44 12.56 12.64
C ASP A 129 21.13 12.77 13.99
N GLN A 130 20.51 12.28 15.07
CA GLN A 130 21.09 12.34 16.41
C GLN A 130 22.40 11.55 16.51
N LEU A 131 22.45 10.32 15.97
CA LEU A 131 23.67 9.52 15.94
C LEU A 131 24.78 10.23 15.17
N LEU A 132 24.49 10.71 13.95
CA LEU A 132 25.46 11.47 13.14
C LEU A 132 25.98 12.71 13.87
N SER A 133 25.11 13.45 14.57
CA SER A 133 25.51 14.63 15.33
C SER A 133 26.45 14.31 16.50
N ARG A 134 26.29 13.15 17.15
CA ARG A 134 27.17 12.71 18.24
C ARG A 134 28.54 12.30 17.72
N PHE A 135 28.60 11.56 16.61
CA PHE A 135 29.87 11.18 15.99
C PHE A 135 30.67 12.40 15.49
N ARG A 136 30.00 13.44 14.98
CA ARG A 136 30.65 14.70 14.57
C ARG A 136 31.18 15.56 15.73
N LYS A 137 30.70 15.35 16.96
CA LYS A 137 31.18 16.08 18.15
C LYS A 137 32.31 15.35 18.87
N ALA A 138 32.55 14.09 18.53
CA ALA A 138 33.52 13.21 19.19
C ALA A 138 34.80 13.00 18.37
N GLY A 139 34.86 13.52 17.14
CA GLY A 139 36.08 13.62 16.33
C GLY A 139 36.40 15.09 16.08
#